data_AF-A0A329XN56-F1
#
_entry.id   AF-A0A329XN56-F1
#
_cell.length_a   1.000
_cell.length_b   1.000
_cell.length_c   1.000
_cell.angle_alpha   90.00
_cell.angle_beta   90.00
_cell.angle_gamma   90.00
#
_symmetry.space_group_name_H-M   'P 1'
#
loop_
_entity.id
_entity.type
_entity.pdbx_description
1 polymer ?
#
loop_
_entity_poly.entity_id
_entity_poly.type
_entity_poly.pdbx_seq_one_letter_code
_entity_poly.pdbx_strand_id
1 'polypeptide(L)'
;MTVDDFPVVSPAEIVACCLVCLDELDAICVADAALNRGDTSTEEISELLTGRYAAKGRQRLMLTDPASRSPLETRTRLALRHIGLAVETGVTIEGVGEVDMLVQNWLIVETDGWEFHSSNEQFTQDRRRDQEALAGGYVAVRLTGQDVAAGEDHIRSVVARAFLGVAHSSRLALPENPGIMRNLRKAAQA
;
A
#
# COMPACT_ATOMS: atom_id res chain seq x y z
N MET A 1 -29.80 -12.87 -14.17
CA MET A 1 -29.58 -14.32 -13.96
C MET A 1 -30.32 -14.72 -12.70
N THR A 2 -30.68 -15.99 -12.47
CA THR A 2 -31.26 -16.43 -11.19
C THR A 2 -30.54 -17.68 -10.64
N VAL A 3 -30.47 -17.80 -9.31
CA VAL A 3 -30.05 -19.01 -8.59
C VAL A 3 -31.13 -19.29 -7.55
N ASP A 4 -31.72 -20.49 -7.56
CA ASP A 4 -32.85 -20.87 -6.70
C ASP A 4 -34.00 -19.83 -6.72
N ASP A 5 -34.34 -19.33 -7.92
CA ASP A 5 -35.34 -18.27 -8.17
C ASP A 5 -35.02 -16.89 -7.58
N PHE A 6 -33.85 -16.69 -6.97
CA PHE A 6 -33.37 -15.37 -6.55
C PHE A 6 -32.63 -14.66 -7.69
N PRO A 7 -32.92 -13.37 -7.96
CA PRO A 7 -32.18 -12.60 -8.94
C PRO A 7 -30.72 -12.44 -8.51
N VAL A 8 -29.82 -12.71 -9.45
CA VAL A 8 -28.37 -12.55 -9.30
C VAL A 8 -27.90 -11.51 -10.31
N VAL A 9 -27.03 -10.64 -9.82
CA VAL A 9 -26.30 -9.62 -10.58
C VAL A 9 -24.83 -10.03 -10.69
N SER A 10 -24.18 -9.60 -11.77
CA SER A 10 -22.77 -9.85 -12.00
C SER A 10 -21.88 -9.08 -11.01
N PRO A 11 -20.63 -9.52 -10.77
CA PRO A 11 -19.67 -8.75 -9.97
C PRO A 11 -19.47 -7.32 -10.48
N ALA A 12 -19.40 -7.13 -11.80
CA ALA A 12 -19.29 -5.80 -12.43
C ALA A 12 -20.46 -4.87 -12.04
N GLU A 13 -21.69 -5.37 -12.05
CA GLU A 13 -22.89 -4.62 -11.65
C GLU A 13 -22.86 -4.22 -10.17
N ILE A 14 -22.42 -5.12 -9.29
CA ILE A 14 -22.27 -4.81 -7.86
C ILE A 14 -21.20 -3.75 -7.66
N VAL A 15 -20.02 -3.90 -8.26
CA VAL A 15 -18.91 -2.95 -8.12
C VAL A 15 -19.30 -1.57 -8.66
N ALA A 16 -19.93 -1.50 -9.84
CA ALA A 16 -20.42 -0.24 -10.40
C ALA A 16 -21.44 0.44 -9.48
N CYS A 17 -22.35 -0.32 -8.86
CA CYS A 17 -23.29 0.19 -7.87
C CYS A 17 -22.57 0.71 -6.62
N CYS A 18 -21.62 -0.05 -6.07
CA CYS A 18 -20.81 0.36 -4.92
C CYS A 18 -20.06 1.67 -5.19
N LEU A 19 -19.43 1.79 -6.36
CA LEU A 19 -18.73 3.00 -6.81
C LEU A 19 -19.62 4.25 -6.83
N VAL A 20 -20.91 4.09 -7.11
CA VAL A 20 -21.88 5.21 -7.11
C VAL A 20 -22.43 5.47 -5.71
N CYS A 21 -22.79 4.41 -4.97
CA CYS A 21 -23.66 4.49 -3.80
C CYS A 21 -22.94 4.54 -2.46
N LEU A 22 -21.79 3.88 -2.31
CA LEU A 22 -21.06 3.82 -1.03
C LEU A 22 -20.22 5.07 -0.79
N ASP A 23 -19.69 5.19 0.42
CA ASP A 23 -18.61 6.13 0.72
C ASP A 23 -17.35 5.77 -0.08
N GLU A 24 -16.48 6.75 -0.28
CA GLU A 24 -15.38 6.63 -1.25
C GLU A 24 -14.44 5.48 -0.93
N LEU A 25 -14.03 5.38 0.34
CA LEU A 25 -13.15 4.32 0.80
C LEU A 25 -13.78 2.94 0.60
N ASP A 26 -15.01 2.74 1.08
CA ASP A 26 -15.69 1.44 0.97
C ASP A 26 -15.92 1.04 -0.49
N ALA A 27 -16.31 2.00 -1.33
CA ALA A 27 -16.47 1.81 -2.77
C ALA A 27 -15.18 1.33 -3.45
N ILE A 28 -14.05 2.00 -3.15
CA ILE A 28 -12.75 1.68 -3.74
C ILE A 28 -12.22 0.36 -3.18
N CYS A 29 -12.36 0.08 -1.88
CA CYS A 29 -11.98 -1.20 -1.28
C CYS A 29 -12.71 -2.39 -1.95
N VAL A 30 -14.01 -2.26 -2.21
CA VAL A 30 -14.78 -3.30 -2.91
C VAL A 30 -14.28 -3.49 -4.34
N ALA A 31 -14.01 -2.39 -5.05
CA ALA A 31 -13.51 -2.44 -6.41
C ALA A 31 -12.09 -3.02 -6.50
N ASP A 32 -11.16 -2.57 -5.64
CA ASP A 32 -9.79 -3.10 -5.55
C ASP A 32 -9.80 -4.61 -5.30
N ALA A 33 -10.62 -5.08 -4.36
CA ALA A 33 -10.73 -6.51 -4.06
C ALA A 33 -11.31 -7.32 -5.23
N ALA A 34 -12.35 -6.82 -5.92
CA ALA A 34 -12.94 -7.51 -7.06
C ALA A 34 -11.99 -7.58 -8.26
N LEU A 35 -11.26 -6.49 -8.53
CA LEU A 35 -10.24 -6.43 -9.58
C LEU A 35 -9.04 -7.33 -9.25
N ASN A 36 -8.57 -7.32 -8.00
CA ASN A 36 -7.46 -8.15 -7.53
C ASN A 36 -7.74 -9.65 -7.69
N ARG A 37 -8.96 -10.09 -7.38
CA ARG A 37 -9.38 -11.49 -7.53
C ARG A 37 -9.71 -11.89 -8.98
N GLY A 38 -9.80 -10.93 -9.90
CA GLY A 38 -10.24 -11.17 -11.27
C GLY A 38 -11.73 -11.48 -11.38
N ASP A 39 -12.55 -11.05 -10.40
CA ASP A 39 -14.01 -11.24 -10.42
C ASP A 39 -14.68 -10.37 -11.50
N THR A 40 -14.01 -9.29 -11.93
CA THR A 40 -14.42 -8.37 -13.00
C THR A 40 -13.21 -7.59 -13.53
N SER A 41 -13.38 -6.84 -14.63
CA SER A 41 -12.38 -5.91 -15.16
C SER A 41 -12.80 -4.43 -15.07
N THR A 42 -11.81 -3.54 -15.16
CA THR A 42 -12.04 -2.08 -15.24
C THR A 42 -12.94 -1.72 -16.44
N GLU A 43 -12.78 -2.44 -17.56
CA GLU A 43 -13.57 -2.25 -18.78
C GLU A 43 -15.05 -2.58 -18.53
N GLU A 44 -15.34 -3.74 -17.95
CA GLU A 44 -16.71 -4.18 -17.62
C GLU A 44 -17.40 -3.20 -16.68
N ILE A 45 -16.70 -2.73 -15.63
CA ILE A 45 -17.24 -1.73 -14.71
C ILE A 45 -17.49 -0.40 -15.44
N SER A 46 -16.56 0.03 -16.29
CA SER A 46 -16.67 1.30 -17.03
C SER A 46 -17.87 1.32 -17.99
N GLU A 47 -18.18 0.19 -18.64
CA GLU A 47 -19.35 0.05 -19.51
C GLU A 47 -20.68 0.27 -18.76
N LEU A 48 -20.71 -0.04 -17.47
CA LEU A 48 -21.89 0.16 -16.61
C LEU A 48 -22.00 1.58 -16.06
N LEU A 49 -20.90 2.35 -16.07
CA LEU A 49 -20.83 3.71 -15.52
C LEU A 49 -21.08 4.81 -16.57
N THR A 50 -22.08 4.63 -17.44
CA THR A 50 -22.34 5.53 -18.59
C THR A 50 -23.34 6.66 -18.31
N GLY A 51 -24.18 6.54 -17.27
CA GLY A 51 -25.24 7.50 -16.97
C GLY A 51 -24.78 8.87 -16.45
N ARG A 52 -25.68 9.87 -16.48
CA ARG A 52 -25.46 11.23 -15.93
C ARG A 52 -25.05 11.20 -14.46
N TYR A 53 -25.58 10.26 -13.68
CA TYR A 53 -25.32 10.13 -12.25
C TYR A 53 -24.08 9.27 -11.94
N ALA A 54 -23.41 8.71 -12.95
CA ALA A 54 -22.24 7.85 -12.76
C ALA A 54 -20.91 8.61 -12.72
N ALA A 55 -20.92 9.96 -12.77
CA ALA A 55 -19.69 10.77 -12.72
C ALA A 55 -18.83 10.48 -11.48
N LYS A 56 -19.46 10.35 -10.31
CA LYS A 56 -18.81 9.97 -9.06
C LYS A 56 -18.20 8.57 -9.13
N GLY A 57 -18.94 7.61 -9.69
CA GLY A 57 -18.44 6.24 -9.87
C GLY A 57 -17.24 6.17 -10.80
N ARG A 58 -17.26 6.91 -11.92
CA ARG A 58 -16.11 7.00 -12.84
C ARG A 58 -14.88 7.62 -12.17
N GLN A 59 -15.07 8.68 -11.38
CA GLN A 59 -13.96 9.29 -10.62
C GLN A 59 -13.32 8.30 -9.65
N ARG A 60 -14.15 7.55 -8.92
CA ARG A 60 -13.68 6.54 -7.97
C ARG A 60 -13.03 5.33 -8.64
N LEU A 61 -13.53 4.89 -9.81
CA LEU A 61 -12.89 3.85 -10.60
C LEU A 61 -11.46 4.26 -11.02
N MET A 62 -11.21 5.53 -11.29
CA MET A 62 -9.83 6.00 -11.57
C MET A 62 -8.91 5.97 -10.34
N LEU A 63 -9.47 5.84 -9.13
CA LEU A 63 -8.71 5.75 -7.89
C LEU A 63 -8.45 4.30 -7.47
N THR A 64 -8.99 3.30 -8.17
CA THR A 64 -8.77 1.88 -7.85
C THR A 64 -7.35 1.45 -8.23
N ASP A 65 -6.82 0.49 -7.49
CA ASP A 65 -5.50 -0.10 -7.70
C ASP A 65 -5.55 -1.59 -7.31
N PRO A 66 -5.63 -2.53 -8.28
CA PRO A 66 -5.74 -3.97 -7.99
C PRO A 66 -4.56 -4.54 -7.21
N ALA A 67 -3.45 -3.81 -7.08
CA ALA A 67 -2.32 -4.22 -6.26
C ALA A 67 -2.56 -3.98 -4.75
N SER A 68 -3.61 -3.24 -4.36
CA SER A 68 -4.03 -3.13 -2.96
C SER A 68 -4.78 -4.41 -2.55
N ARG A 69 -4.23 -5.18 -1.63
CA ARG A 69 -4.74 -6.51 -1.24
C ARG A 69 -5.61 -6.49 0.00
N SER A 70 -5.64 -5.35 0.69
CA SER A 70 -6.45 -5.17 1.89
C SER A 70 -7.09 -3.77 1.96
N PRO A 71 -8.16 -3.61 2.75
CA PRO A 71 -8.71 -2.29 3.05
C PRO A 71 -7.71 -1.36 3.76
N LEU A 72 -6.75 -1.92 4.51
CA LEU A 72 -5.71 -1.14 5.19
C LEU A 72 -4.74 -0.51 4.18
N GLU A 73 -4.30 -1.30 3.20
CA GLU A 73 -3.47 -0.83 2.07
C GLU A 73 -4.22 0.23 1.27
N THR A 74 -5.47 -0.03 0.89
CA THR A 74 -6.31 0.89 0.12
C THR A 74 -6.45 2.24 0.82
N ARG A 75 -6.80 2.23 2.11
CA ARG A 75 -6.96 3.45 2.91
C ARG A 75 -5.66 4.24 3.00
N THR A 76 -4.54 3.55 3.23
CA THR A 76 -3.22 4.18 3.36
C THR A 76 -2.79 4.79 2.03
N ARG A 77 -2.92 4.05 0.92
CA ARG A 77 -2.63 4.52 -0.44
C ARG A 77 -3.40 5.79 -0.77
N LEU A 78 -4.73 5.79 -0.56
CA LEU A 78 -5.57 6.97 -0.82
C LEU A 78 -5.18 8.15 0.06
N ALA A 79 -4.98 7.94 1.37
CA ALA A 79 -4.59 8.99 2.30
C ALA A 79 -3.27 9.69 1.88
N LEU A 80 -2.30 8.93 1.38
CA LEU A 80 -1.02 9.45 0.91
C LEU A 80 -1.11 10.11 -0.47
N ARG A 81 -1.84 9.51 -1.42
CA ARG A 81 -2.08 10.11 -2.75
C ARG A 81 -2.85 11.44 -2.64
N HIS A 82 -3.78 11.56 -1.69
CA HIS A 82 -4.54 12.80 -1.47
C HIS A 82 -3.69 13.99 -1.00
N ILE A 83 -2.48 13.76 -0.47
CA ILE A 83 -1.53 14.82 -0.16
C ILE A 83 -0.43 14.99 -1.22
N GLY A 84 -0.61 14.36 -2.40
CA GLY A 84 0.27 14.51 -3.55
C GLY A 84 1.53 13.63 -3.52
N LEU A 85 1.59 12.61 -2.65
CA LEU A 85 2.69 11.66 -2.67
C LEU A 85 2.54 10.67 -3.82
N ALA A 86 3.66 10.38 -4.50
CA ALA A 86 3.74 9.25 -5.43
C ALA A 86 3.76 7.95 -4.61
N VAL A 87 2.83 7.04 -4.90
CA VAL A 87 2.65 5.76 -4.19
C VAL A 87 2.49 4.64 -5.22
N GLU A 88 3.43 3.70 -5.18
CA GLU A 88 3.40 2.44 -5.90
C GLU A 88 2.99 1.33 -4.91
N THR A 89 2.03 0.48 -5.26
CA THR A 89 1.52 -0.61 -4.40
C THR A 89 1.99 -1.99 -4.83
N GLY A 90 2.18 -2.91 -3.87
CA GLY A 90 2.57 -4.30 -4.15
C GLY A 90 3.92 -4.43 -4.86
N VAL A 91 4.89 -3.57 -4.53
CA VAL A 91 6.16 -3.47 -5.25
C VAL A 91 7.11 -4.57 -4.78
N THR A 92 7.65 -5.37 -5.71
CA THR A 92 8.74 -6.30 -5.40
C THR A 92 10.09 -5.60 -5.53
N ILE A 93 10.80 -5.48 -4.41
CA ILE A 93 12.15 -4.90 -4.36
C ILE A 93 13.17 -6.04 -4.29
N GLU A 94 14.20 -5.98 -5.13
CA GLU A 94 15.27 -6.99 -5.15
C GLU A 94 15.94 -7.11 -3.77
N GLY A 95 16.11 -8.35 -3.30
CA GLY A 95 16.67 -8.66 -1.97
C GLY A 95 15.70 -8.46 -0.79
N VAL A 96 14.68 -7.60 -0.92
CA VAL A 96 13.70 -7.30 0.14
C VAL A 96 12.43 -8.14 -0.01
N GLY A 97 11.99 -8.40 -1.24
CA GLY A 97 10.69 -9.00 -1.54
C GLY A 97 9.59 -7.95 -1.74
N GLU A 98 8.33 -8.42 -1.72
CA GLU A 98 7.16 -7.58 -1.99
C GLU A 98 6.75 -6.74 -0.77
N VAL A 99 6.66 -5.43 -0.95
CA VAL A 99 6.23 -4.46 0.07
C VAL A 99 4.85 -3.89 -0.29
N ASP A 100 4.06 -3.54 0.72
CA ASP A 100 2.71 -3.01 0.49
C ASP A 100 2.74 -1.73 -0.35
N MET A 101 3.58 -0.76 0.03
CA MET A 101 3.71 0.52 -0.66
C MET A 101 5.16 1.00 -0.72
N LEU A 102 5.58 1.50 -1.89
CA LEU A 102 6.79 2.31 -2.06
C LEU A 102 6.38 3.75 -2.36
N VAL A 103 6.80 4.67 -1.48
CA VAL A 103 6.41 6.08 -1.49
C VAL A 103 7.61 6.96 -1.84
N GLN A 104 7.45 7.82 -2.85
CA GLN A 104 8.52 8.68 -3.38
C GLN A 104 9.83 7.91 -3.71
N ASN A 105 9.70 6.65 -4.13
CA ASN A 105 10.80 5.78 -4.57
C ASN A 105 11.86 5.44 -3.49
N TRP A 106 11.62 5.73 -2.20
CA TRP A 106 12.58 5.37 -1.14
C TRP A 106 11.95 4.99 0.20
N LEU A 107 10.73 5.46 0.52
CA LEU A 107 10.07 5.14 1.77
C LEU A 107 9.14 3.95 1.57
N ILE A 108 9.44 2.83 2.21
CA ILE A 108 8.55 1.68 2.29
C ILE A 108 7.51 1.96 3.38
N VAL A 109 6.23 1.77 3.06
CA VAL A 109 5.12 1.85 4.03
C VAL A 109 4.41 0.50 4.04
N GLU A 110 4.48 -0.20 5.17
CA GLU A 110 3.80 -1.49 5.37
C GLU A 110 2.59 -1.29 6.30
N THR A 111 1.51 -2.01 6.04
CA THR A 111 0.33 -2.04 6.90
C THR A 111 0.26 -3.37 7.65
N ASP A 112 0.60 -3.34 8.93
CA ASP A 112 0.59 -4.53 9.78
C ASP A 112 -0.85 -4.79 10.28
N GLY A 113 -1.53 -5.71 9.61
CA GLY A 113 -2.60 -6.48 10.25
C GLY A 113 -1.95 -7.33 11.35
N TRP A 114 -2.44 -7.22 12.59
CA TRP A 114 -1.84 -7.98 13.70
C TRP A 114 -2.14 -9.48 13.54
N GLU A 115 -1.28 -10.19 12.81
CA GLU A 115 -1.31 -11.65 12.74
C GLU A 115 -0.40 -12.22 13.83
N PHE A 116 -1.01 -12.53 14.97
CA PHE A 116 -0.43 -13.44 15.96
C PHE A 116 -0.33 -14.83 15.35
N HIS A 117 0.73 -15.16 14.61
CA HIS A 117 1.27 -16.51 14.42
C HIS A 117 2.64 -16.46 13.71
N SER A 118 3.59 -15.63 14.18
CA SER A 118 4.93 -15.62 13.59
C SER A 118 5.72 -16.85 14.05
N SER A 119 6.07 -17.74 13.13
CA SER A 119 7.07 -18.79 13.41
C SER A 119 8.46 -18.15 13.58
N ASN A 120 9.41 -18.87 14.16
CA ASN A 120 10.79 -18.37 14.30
C ASN A 120 11.43 -18.10 12.92
N GLU A 121 11.05 -18.89 11.91
CA GLU A 121 11.48 -18.71 10.51
C GLU A 121 10.95 -17.39 9.94
N GLN A 122 9.64 -17.09 10.12
CA GLN A 122 9.05 -15.83 9.66
C GLN A 122 9.70 -14.63 10.34
N PHE A 123 9.91 -14.70 11.67
CA PHE A 123 10.62 -13.64 12.39
C PHE A 123 12.03 -13.40 11.82
N THR A 124 12.77 -14.47 11.55
CA THR A 124 14.13 -14.36 10.99
C THR A 124 14.11 -13.77 9.59
N GLN A 125 13.13 -14.17 8.77
CA GLN A 125 12.94 -13.64 7.43
C GLN A 125 12.62 -12.14 7.46
N ASP A 126 11.70 -11.69 8.33
CA ASP A 126 11.35 -10.27 8.47
C ASP A 126 12.56 -9.43 8.87
N ARG A 127 13.38 -9.92 9.81
CA ARG A 127 14.63 -9.24 10.19
C ARG A 127 15.62 -9.15 9.03
N ARG A 128 15.71 -10.19 8.20
CA ARG A 128 16.54 -10.14 6.99
C ARG A 128 16.00 -9.11 6.00
N ARG A 129 14.69 -9.09 5.74
CA ARG A 129 14.04 -8.12 4.85
C ARG A 129 14.29 -6.68 5.30
N ASP A 130 14.18 -6.42 6.61
CA ASP A 130 14.48 -5.10 7.20
C ASP A 130 15.94 -4.68 6.95
N GLN A 131 16.89 -5.62 7.08
CA GLN A 131 18.31 -5.36 6.84
C GLN A 131 18.59 -5.08 5.37
N GLU A 132 18.04 -5.87 4.46
CA GLU A 132 18.19 -5.70 3.01
C GLU A 132 17.57 -4.38 2.54
N ALA A 133 16.40 -4.00 3.08
CA ALA A 133 15.76 -2.73 2.77
C ALA A 133 16.66 -1.55 3.13
N LEU A 134 17.21 -1.55 4.36
CA LEU A 134 18.11 -0.50 4.82
C LEU A 134 19.43 -0.48 4.01
N ALA A 135 19.98 -1.65 3.69
CA ALA A 135 21.17 -1.77 2.85
C ALA A 135 20.94 -1.22 1.43
N GLY A 136 19.73 -1.40 0.89
CA GLY A 136 19.28 -0.84 -0.38
C GLY A 136 18.95 0.65 -0.34
N GLY A 137 19.09 1.31 0.82
CA GLY A 137 18.79 2.74 0.98
C GLY A 137 17.31 3.05 1.19
N TYR A 138 16.47 2.02 1.36
CA TYR A 138 15.07 2.19 1.70
C TYR A 138 14.90 2.34 3.21
N VAL A 139 13.88 3.10 3.60
CA VAL A 139 13.46 3.20 5.01
C VAL A 139 12.03 2.69 5.13
N ALA A 140 11.79 1.82 6.09
CA ALA A 140 10.46 1.27 6.34
C ALA A 140 9.75 2.00 7.49
N VAL A 141 8.49 2.33 7.27
CA VAL A 141 7.53 2.75 8.31
C VAL A 141 6.40 1.72 8.32
N ARG A 142 6.10 1.18 9.51
CA ARG A 142 5.01 0.23 9.70
C ARG A 142 3.85 0.91 10.40
N LEU A 143 2.66 0.80 9.81
CA LEU A 143 1.41 1.28 10.38
C LEU A 143 0.64 0.08 10.91
N THR A 144 0.31 0.08 12.20
CA THR A 144 -0.57 -0.96 12.74
C THR A 144 -2.00 -0.75 12.22
N GLY A 145 -2.82 -1.80 12.29
CA GLY A 145 -4.27 -1.65 12.06
C GLY A 145 -4.92 -0.55 12.92
N GLN A 146 -4.40 -0.28 14.12
CA GLN A 146 -4.88 0.82 14.97
C GLN A 146 -4.49 2.19 14.43
N ASP A 147 -3.28 2.34 13.89
CA ASP A 147 -2.83 3.58 13.24
C ASP A 147 -3.71 3.89 12.02
N VAL A 148 -3.99 2.88 11.20
CA VAL A 148 -4.84 3.05 10.01
C VAL A 148 -6.30 3.35 10.41
N ALA A 149 -6.81 2.69 11.46
CA ALA A 149 -8.15 2.94 12.00
C ALA A 149 -8.31 4.33 12.62
N ALA A 150 -7.22 4.93 13.13
CA ALA A 150 -7.23 6.27 13.70
C ALA A 150 -7.51 7.37 12.65
N GLY A 151 -7.44 7.05 11.36
CA GLY A 151 -7.89 7.89 10.27
C GLY A 151 -6.78 8.49 9.40
N GLU A 152 -7.18 9.14 8.32
CA GLU A 152 -6.25 9.60 7.28
C GLU A 152 -5.25 10.64 7.80
N ASP A 153 -5.67 11.53 8.69
CA ASP A 153 -4.78 12.54 9.27
C ASP A 153 -3.67 11.90 10.12
N HIS A 154 -3.96 10.81 10.82
CA HIS A 154 -2.96 10.06 11.58
C HIS A 154 -1.96 9.37 10.64
N ILE A 155 -2.45 8.67 9.61
CA ILE A 155 -1.61 8.05 8.58
C ILE A 155 -0.66 9.08 7.96
N ARG A 156 -1.21 10.21 7.50
CA ARG A 156 -0.46 11.31 6.88
C ARG A 156 0.56 11.88 7.86
N SER A 157 0.19 12.07 9.13
CA SER A 157 1.08 12.59 10.17
C SER A 157 2.27 11.66 10.42
N VAL A 158 2.04 10.35 10.58
CA VAL A 158 3.11 9.37 10.81
C VAL A 158 4.09 9.37 9.63
N VAL A 159 3.58 9.27 8.41
CA VAL A 159 4.41 9.23 7.20
C VAL A 159 5.14 10.55 6.99
N ALA A 160 4.48 11.71 7.13
CA ALA A 160 5.10 13.02 6.99
C ALA A 160 6.23 13.24 8.02
N ARG A 161 6.03 12.80 9.27
CA ARG A 161 7.08 12.86 10.30
C ARG A 161 8.28 11.98 9.97
N ALA A 162 8.06 10.81 9.37
CA ALA A 162 9.15 9.95 8.90
C ALA A 162 9.95 10.63 7.77
N PHE A 163 9.26 11.18 6.76
CA PHE A 163 9.89 11.95 5.68
C PHE A 163 10.76 13.08 6.23
N LEU A 164 10.17 13.97 7.03
CA LEU A 164 10.87 15.14 7.56
C LEU A 164 12.01 14.75 8.50
N GLY A 165 11.81 13.71 9.31
CA GLY A 165 12.80 13.21 10.26
C GLY A 165 14.02 12.62 9.58
N VAL A 166 13.83 11.75 8.58
CA VAL A 166 14.92 11.08 7.86
C VAL A 166 15.64 12.05 6.93
N ALA A 167 14.91 12.80 6.10
CA ALA A 167 15.50 13.66 5.08
C ALA A 167 16.37 14.79 5.65
N HIS A 168 16.09 15.23 6.88
CA HIS A 168 16.83 16.31 7.55
C HIS A 168 17.71 15.79 8.70
N SER A 169 17.88 14.47 8.83
CA SER A 169 18.61 13.90 9.97
C SER A 169 20.10 14.16 9.85
N SER A 170 20.65 15.00 10.74
CA SER A 170 22.10 15.11 10.94
C SER A 170 22.70 13.87 11.60
N ARG A 171 21.88 12.87 11.97
CA ARG A 171 22.33 11.62 12.59
C ARG A 171 22.74 10.57 11.55
N LEU A 172 22.36 10.76 10.29
CA LEU A 172 22.76 9.89 9.19
C LEU A 172 24.10 10.39 8.65
N ALA A 173 25.19 9.74 9.03
CA ALA A 173 26.53 10.09 8.59
C ALA A 173 27.42 8.85 8.48
N LEU A 174 28.35 8.89 7.52
CA LEU A 174 29.44 7.92 7.47
C LEU A 174 30.53 8.31 8.49
N PRO A 175 31.25 7.34 9.07
CA PRO A 175 32.40 7.64 9.92
C PRO A 175 33.47 8.44 9.16
N GLU A 176 33.98 9.52 9.77
CA GLU A 176 35.01 10.36 9.15
C GLU A 176 36.39 9.68 9.07
N ASN A 177 36.66 8.70 9.94
CA ASN A 177 37.95 8.03 10.03
C ASN A 177 38.18 7.12 8.79
N PRO A 178 39.24 7.35 7.98
CA PRO A 178 39.50 6.56 6.76
C PRO A 178 39.79 5.08 7.02
N GLY A 179 40.36 4.74 8.19
CA GLY A 179 40.60 3.36 8.60
C GLY A 179 39.29 2.62 8.88
N ILE A 180 38.32 3.28 9.55
CA ILE A 180 36.98 2.75 9.76
C ILE A 180 36.27 2.54 8.42
N MET A 181 36.32 3.54 7.52
CA MET A 181 35.72 3.42 6.20
C MET A 181 36.28 2.27 5.37
N ARG A 182 37.59 2.02 5.45
CA ARG A 182 38.21 0.87 4.77
C ARG A 182 37.69 -0.46 5.34
N ASN A 183 37.56 -0.56 6.67
CA ASN A 183 37.04 -1.77 7.31
C ASN A 183 35.57 -2.01 6.96
N LEU A 184 34.73 -0.97 6.91
CA LEU A 184 33.33 -1.08 6.49
C LEU A 184 33.20 -1.58 5.05
N ARG A 185 33.98 -1.01 4.11
CA ARG A 185 33.98 -1.47 2.71
C ARG A 185 34.41 -2.92 2.58
N LYS A 186 35.43 -3.34 3.35
CA LYS A 186 35.88 -4.74 3.36
C LYS A 186 34.81 -5.67 3.92
N ALA A 187 34.12 -5.27 5.00
CA ALA A 187 33.05 -6.07 5.60
C ALA A 187 31.82 -6.20 4.69
N ALA A 188 31.47 -5.16 3.94
CA ALA A 188 30.35 -5.17 2.99
C ALA A 188 30.58 -6.05 1.75
N GLN A 189 31.81 -6.53 1.54
CA GLN A 189 32.19 -7.42 0.42
C GLN A 189 32.44 -8.87 0.86
N ALA A 190 32.31 -9.16 2.16
CA ALA A 190 32.56 -10.47 2.75
C ALA A 190 31.29 -11.34 2.76
#